data_AF-A0A842S5F3-F1
#
_entry.id   AF-A0A842S5F3-F1
#
_cell.length_a   1.000
_cell.length_b   1.000
_cell.length_c   1.000
_cell.angle_alpha   90.00
_cell.angle_beta   90.00
_cell.angle_gamma   90.00
#
_symmetry.space_group_name_H-M   'P 1'
#
loop_
_entity.id
_entity.type
_entity.pdbx_description
1 polymer ?
#
loop_
_entity_poly.entity_id
_entity_poly.type
_entity_poly.pdbx_seq_one_letter_code
_entity_poly.pdbx_strand_id
1 'polypeptide(L)'
;MLEKFKDIEPEVKLRFMYLFNICTLLPFGLFMLILPDVFINLFGWPSQDIYIFGIAASVWAIFGFLSIFGYSDPHKYVPILIMQFFYKIVWMLGVFLVRSIISPPGIWSILLAVLMGVYIVGDLLVIPFKEFFKG
;
A
#
# COMPACT_ATOMS: atom_id res chain seq x y z
N MET A 1 -17.30 15.00 -4.79
CA MET A 1 -16.82 13.80 -4.06
C MET A 1 -15.96 14.19 -2.86
N LEU A 2 -14.94 15.05 -3.03
CA LEU A 2 -14.07 15.52 -1.93
C LEU A 2 -14.80 16.30 -0.82
N GLU A 3 -15.86 17.05 -1.14
CA GLU A 3 -16.65 17.78 -0.13
C GLU A 3 -17.35 16.83 0.85
N LYS A 4 -18.02 15.80 0.34
CA LYS A 4 -18.64 14.74 1.16
C LYS A 4 -17.62 14.01 2.04
N PHE A 5 -16.34 13.99 1.63
CA PHE A 5 -15.27 13.36 2.40
C PHE A 5 -14.85 14.23 3.60
N LYS A 6 -15.05 15.55 3.57
CA LYS A 6 -14.71 16.43 4.70
C LYS A 6 -15.60 16.17 5.91
N ASP A 7 -16.86 15.86 5.67
CA ASP A 7 -17.89 15.67 6.71
C ASP A 7 -17.78 14.33 7.45
N ILE A 8 -17.00 13.38 6.91
CA ILE A 8 -16.77 12.08 7.57
C ILE A 8 -15.79 12.27 8.73
N GLU A 9 -16.10 11.69 9.89
CA GLU A 9 -15.26 11.70 11.08
C GLU A 9 -13.83 11.17 10.77
N PRO A 10 -12.77 11.83 11.28
CA PRO A 10 -11.38 11.42 11.04
C PRO A 10 -11.10 9.96 11.43
N GLU A 11 -11.70 9.50 12.53
CA GLU A 11 -11.54 8.14 13.00
C GLU A 11 -12.10 7.11 11.99
N VAL A 12 -13.28 7.39 11.43
CA VAL A 12 -13.92 6.51 10.43
C VAL A 12 -13.08 6.41 9.16
N LYS A 13 -12.46 7.51 8.73
CA LYS A 13 -11.53 7.53 7.60
C LYS A 13 -10.32 6.62 7.85
N LEU A 14 -9.72 6.73 9.03
CA LEU A 14 -8.59 5.91 9.43
C LEU A 14 -8.96 4.43 9.45
N ARG A 15 -10.07 4.08 10.11
CA ARG A 15 -10.58 2.70 10.18
C ARG A 15 -10.86 2.15 8.78
N PHE A 16 -11.42 2.95 7.87
CA PHE A 16 -11.62 2.54 6.48
C PHE A 16 -10.29 2.21 5.79
N MET A 17 -9.25 3.04 5.95
CA MET A 17 -7.95 2.79 5.34
C MET A 17 -7.27 1.54 5.92
N TYR A 18 -7.37 1.33 7.23
CA TYR A 18 -6.88 0.10 7.86
C TYR A 18 -7.64 -1.13 7.36
N LEU A 19 -8.97 -1.06 7.29
CA LEU A 19 -9.78 -2.16 6.77
C LEU A 19 -9.42 -2.46 5.31
N PHE A 20 -9.24 -1.42 4.49
CA PHE A 20 -8.78 -1.57 3.11
C PHE A 20 -7.48 -2.36 3.06
N ASN A 21 -6.45 -1.96 3.83
CA ASN A 21 -5.18 -2.67 3.91
C ASN A 21 -5.32 -4.13 4.39
N ILE A 22 -6.21 -4.41 5.34
CA ILE A 22 -6.48 -5.78 5.81
C ILE A 22 -7.07 -6.61 4.67
N CYS A 23 -8.03 -6.07 3.92
CA CYS A 23 -8.71 -6.79 2.85
C CYS A 23 -7.85 -6.97 1.59
N THR A 24 -6.83 -6.14 1.40
CA THR A 24 -6.00 -6.15 0.20
C THR A 24 -4.56 -6.59 0.49
N LEU A 25 -3.78 -5.79 1.22
CA LEU A 25 -2.35 -6.02 1.41
C LEU A 25 -2.06 -7.33 2.15
N LEU A 26 -2.88 -7.67 3.15
CA LEU A 26 -2.70 -8.90 3.92
C LEU A 26 -2.87 -10.16 3.05
N PRO A 27 -4.01 -10.40 2.39
CA PRO A 27 -4.18 -11.60 1.58
C PRO A 27 -3.22 -11.63 0.38
N PHE A 28 -2.96 -10.50 -0.27
CA PHE A 28 -1.99 -10.45 -1.38
C PHE A 28 -0.57 -10.79 -0.89
N GLY A 29 -0.10 -10.16 0.19
CA GLY A 29 1.21 -10.44 0.75
C GLY A 29 1.37 -11.89 1.21
N LEU A 30 0.37 -12.44 1.90
CA LEU A 30 0.38 -13.85 2.32
C LEU A 30 0.35 -14.81 1.12
N PHE A 31 -0.48 -14.54 0.12
CA PHE A 31 -0.56 -15.41 -1.06
C PHE A 31 0.76 -15.42 -1.83
N MET A 32 1.39 -14.25 -2.00
CA MET A 32 2.72 -14.13 -2.60
C MET A 32 3.81 -14.85 -1.80
N LEU A 33 3.73 -14.86 -0.47
CA LEU A 33 4.71 -15.55 0.39
C LEU A 33 4.56 -17.07 0.40
N ILE A 34 3.32 -17.56 0.50
CA ILE A 34 3.04 -18.99 0.70
C ILE A 34 3.05 -19.75 -0.63
N LEU A 35 2.55 -19.13 -1.71
CA LEU A 35 2.39 -19.76 -3.02
C LEU A 35 2.89 -18.83 -4.15
N PRO A 36 4.20 -18.45 -4.17
CA PRO A 36 4.73 -17.48 -5.13
C PRO A 36 4.54 -17.91 -6.59
N ASP A 37 4.80 -19.18 -6.92
CA ASP A 37 4.65 -19.69 -8.28
C ASP A 37 3.18 -19.72 -8.73
N VAL A 38 2.26 -20.05 -7.82
CA VAL A 38 0.82 -20.02 -8.11
C VAL A 38 0.38 -18.59 -8.35
N PHE A 39 0.85 -17.64 -7.52
CA PHE A 39 0.57 -16.22 -7.70
C PHE A 39 1.04 -15.73 -9.08
N ILE A 40 2.31 -15.99 -9.40
CA ILE A 40 2.93 -15.56 -10.66
C ILE A 40 2.18 -16.15 -11.85
N ASN A 41 1.85 -17.44 -11.82
CA ASN A 41 1.16 -18.12 -12.91
C ASN A 41 -0.30 -17.68 -13.06
N LEU A 42 -1.03 -17.52 -11.94
CA LEU A 42 -2.43 -17.11 -11.94
C LEU A 42 -2.62 -15.73 -12.57
N PHE A 43 -1.71 -14.80 -12.25
CA PHE A 43 -1.76 -13.46 -12.79
C PHE A 43 -0.97 -13.33 -14.10
N GLY A 44 -0.11 -14.26 -14.49
CA GLY A 44 0.77 -14.10 -15.65
C GLY A 44 1.82 -12.99 -15.43
N TRP A 45 2.30 -12.83 -14.19
CA TRP A 45 3.32 -11.83 -13.84
C TRP A 45 4.68 -12.28 -14.40
N PRO A 46 5.51 -11.39 -14.96
CA PRO A 46 6.91 -11.68 -15.24
C PRO A 46 7.65 -12.30 -14.05
N SER A 47 8.45 -13.35 -14.31
CA SER A 47 9.29 -14.00 -13.32
C SER A 47 10.20 -13.01 -12.60
N GLN A 48 10.31 -13.15 -11.28
CA GLN A 48 11.16 -12.32 -10.42
C GLN A 48 12.15 -13.21 -9.66
N ASP A 49 13.23 -12.62 -9.16
CA ASP A 49 14.05 -13.29 -8.15
C ASP A 49 13.19 -13.58 -6.90
N ILE A 50 13.21 -14.82 -6.43
CA ILE A 50 12.31 -15.29 -5.37
C ILE A 50 12.55 -14.59 -4.04
N TYR A 51 13.78 -14.18 -3.75
CA TYR A 51 14.10 -13.45 -2.51
C TYR A 51 13.64 -12.00 -2.60
N ILE A 52 13.83 -11.34 -3.75
CA ILE A 52 13.33 -9.98 -3.97
C ILE A 52 11.79 -9.94 -3.95
N PHE A 53 11.14 -10.95 -4.57
CA PHE A 53 9.70 -11.11 -4.53
C PHE A 53 9.20 -11.32 -3.09
N GLY A 54 9.87 -12.17 -2.32
CA GLY A 54 9.58 -12.40 -0.90
C GLY A 54 9.74 -11.15 -0.03
N ILE A 55 10.74 -10.30 -0.28
CA ILE A 55 10.87 -9.01 0.40
C ILE A 55 9.65 -8.13 0.14
N ALA A 56 9.22 -7.97 -1.11
CA ALA A 56 8.03 -7.17 -1.43
C ALA A 56 6.75 -7.75 -0.77
N ALA A 57 6.58 -9.07 -0.85
CA ALA A 57 5.44 -9.77 -0.27
C ALA A 57 5.39 -9.62 1.27
N SER A 58 6.53 -9.73 1.95
CA SER A 58 6.62 -9.57 3.41
C SER A 58 6.27 -8.15 3.86
N VAL A 59 6.68 -7.12 3.12
CA VAL A 59 6.32 -5.73 3.39
C VAL A 59 4.79 -5.54 3.31
N TRP A 60 4.15 -6.09 2.28
CA TRP A 60 2.69 -5.96 2.13
C TRP A 60 1.94 -6.76 3.20
N ALA A 61 2.40 -7.97 3.51
CA ALA A 61 1.82 -8.79 4.57
C ALA A 61 1.90 -8.08 5.92
N ILE A 62 3.06 -7.52 6.30
CA ILE A 62 3.22 -6.86 7.60
C ILE A 62 2.38 -5.58 7.70
N PHE A 63 2.24 -4.81 6.61
CA PHE A 63 1.33 -3.66 6.59
C PHE A 63 -0.13 -4.07 6.79
N GLY A 64 -0.55 -5.16 6.16
CA GLY A 64 -1.86 -5.76 6.38
C GLY A 64 -2.09 -6.22 7.82
N PHE A 65 -1.14 -6.97 8.40
CA PHE A 65 -1.20 -7.40 9.80
C PHE A 65 -1.24 -6.24 10.78
N LEU A 66 -0.36 -5.25 10.62
CA LEU A 66 -0.34 -4.08 11.51
C LEU A 66 -1.62 -3.25 11.39
N SER A 67 -2.28 -3.28 10.24
CA SER A 67 -3.57 -2.64 10.04
C SER A 67 -4.70 -3.28 10.85
N ILE A 68 -4.58 -4.54 11.30
CA ILE A 68 -5.55 -5.16 12.23
C ILE A 68 -5.57 -4.40 13.56
N PHE A 69 -4.39 -4.07 14.09
CA PHE A 69 -4.27 -3.29 15.31
C PHE A 69 -4.69 -1.84 15.09
N GLY A 70 -4.33 -1.26 13.94
CA GLY A 70 -4.77 0.08 13.56
C GLY A 70 -6.28 0.19 13.38
N TYR A 71 -6.96 -0.87 12.93
CA TYR A 71 -8.42 -0.85 12.89
C TYR A 71 -9.02 -0.73 14.29
N SER A 72 -8.40 -1.30 15.32
CA SER A 72 -8.91 -1.25 16.70
C SER A 72 -8.64 0.10 17.37
N ASP A 73 -7.42 0.63 17.20
CA ASP A 73 -6.96 1.92 17.74
C ASP A 73 -6.35 2.79 16.62
N PRO A 74 -7.19 3.45 15.80
CA PRO A 74 -6.75 4.10 14.56
C PRO A 74 -5.76 5.23 14.76
N HIS A 75 -5.90 6.03 15.81
CA HIS A 75 -5.01 7.17 16.04
C HIS A 75 -3.61 6.73 16.49
N LYS A 76 -3.51 5.69 17.32
CA LYS A 76 -2.23 5.17 17.81
C LYS A 76 -1.35 4.59 16.69
N TYR A 77 -1.97 4.02 15.66
CA TYR A 77 -1.25 3.35 14.56
C TYR A 77 -1.10 4.22 13.31
N VAL A 78 -1.40 5.53 13.38
CA VAL A 78 -1.13 6.47 12.27
C VAL A 78 0.30 6.38 11.72
N PRO A 79 1.36 6.18 12.55
CA PRO A 79 2.71 5.97 12.03
C PRO A 79 2.84 4.84 10.99
N ILE A 80 2.00 3.80 11.07
CA ILE A 80 1.98 2.71 10.08
C ILE A 80 1.49 3.21 8.72
N LEU A 81 0.41 4.01 8.68
CA LEU A 81 -0.08 4.60 7.44
C LEU A 81 0.93 5.61 6.88
N ILE A 82 1.61 6.37 7.74
CA ILE A 82 2.68 7.29 7.32
C ILE A 82 3.84 6.53 6.68
N MET A 83 4.33 5.46 7.32
CA MET A 83 5.38 4.61 6.77
C MET A 83 4.96 4.02 5.42
N GLN A 84 3.71 3.53 5.33
CA GLN A 84 3.14 3.01 4.10
C GLN A 84 3.10 4.06 2.99
N PHE A 85 2.65 5.26 3.30
CA PHE A 85 2.60 6.38 2.37
C PHE A 85 3.99 6.68 1.80
N PHE A 86 5.00 6.83 2.65
CA PHE A 86 6.37 7.09 2.21
C PHE A 86 6.99 5.92 1.46
N TYR A 87 6.77 4.68 1.89
CA TYR A 87 7.20 3.49 1.16
C TYR A 87 6.69 3.52 -0.29
N LYS A 88 5.40 3.82 -0.48
CA LYS A 88 4.79 3.85 -1.82
C LYS A 88 5.31 5.01 -2.66
N ILE A 89 5.56 6.17 -2.06
CA ILE A 89 6.21 7.29 -2.75
C ILE A 89 7.62 6.91 -3.21
N VAL A 90 8.42 6.32 -2.32
CA VAL A 90 9.79 5.88 -2.64
C VAL A 90 9.77 4.84 -3.76
N TRP A 91 8.84 3.88 -3.72
CA TRP A 91 8.67 2.91 -4.80
C TRP A 91 8.25 3.57 -6.11
N MET A 92 7.28 4.49 -6.07
CA MET A 92 6.78 5.19 -7.26
C MET A 92 7.89 6.01 -7.95
N LEU A 93 8.67 6.75 -7.17
CA LEU A 93 9.71 7.62 -7.70
C LEU A 93 10.99 6.84 -8.02
N GLY A 94 11.44 5.98 -7.11
CA GLY A 94 12.72 5.29 -7.23
C GLY A 94 12.69 4.05 -8.12
N VAL A 95 11.55 3.35 -8.19
CA VAL A 95 11.42 2.13 -9.00
C VAL A 95 10.66 2.42 -10.29
N PHE A 96 9.41 2.88 -10.19
CA PHE A 96 8.55 3.03 -11.36
C PHE A 96 9.00 4.17 -12.28
N LEU A 97 9.19 5.38 -11.75
CA LEU A 97 9.56 6.55 -12.55
C LEU A 97 10.96 6.40 -13.15
N VAL A 98 11.97 6.06 -12.34
CA VAL A 98 13.34 5.82 -12.83
C VAL A 98 13.37 4.77 -13.94
N ARG A 99 12.68 3.63 -13.76
CA ARG A 99 12.65 2.59 -14.79
C ARG A 99 11.93 3.03 -16.05
N SER A 100 10.87 3.81 -15.92
CA SER A 100 10.07 4.30 -17.05
C SER A 100 10.82 5.30 -17.93
N ILE A 101 11.83 6.00 -17.39
CA ILE A 101 12.72 6.88 -18.17
C ILE A 101 13.63 6.05 -19.10
N ILE A 102 14.07 4.87 -18.64
CA ILE A 102 15.01 4.02 -19.37
C ILE A 102 14.28 3.17 -20.42
N SER A 103 13.11 2.65 -20.07
CA SER A 103 12.34 1.75 -20.93
C SER A 103 10.85 1.95 -20.70
N PRO A 104 10.00 1.93 -21.76
CA PRO A 104 8.56 2.01 -21.60
C PRO A 104 8.04 0.95 -20.61
N PRO A 105 7.17 1.32 -19.66
CA PRO A 105 6.69 0.38 -18.67
C PRO A 105 5.77 -0.66 -19.32
N GLY A 106 5.96 -1.93 -18.94
CA GLY A 106 5.01 -2.99 -19.28
C GLY A 106 3.68 -2.82 -18.54
N ILE A 107 2.66 -3.56 -18.99
CA ILE A 107 1.30 -3.48 -18.41
C ILE A 107 1.29 -3.74 -16.89
N TRP A 108 2.05 -4.73 -16.40
CA TRP A 108 2.14 -5.03 -14.97
C TRP A 108 2.73 -3.89 -14.14
N SER A 109 3.76 -3.21 -14.67
CA SER A 109 4.34 -2.04 -14.01
C SER A 109 3.32 -0.90 -13.91
N ILE A 110 2.52 -0.69 -14.95
CA ILE A 110 1.44 0.31 -14.96
C ILE A 110 0.36 -0.05 -13.95
N LEU A 111 -0.10 -1.31 -13.94
CA LEU A 111 -1.13 -1.77 -13.00
C LEU A 111 -0.69 -1.61 -11.54
N LEU A 112 0.55 -1.98 -11.23
CA LEU A 112 1.14 -1.77 -9.90
C LEU A 112 1.26 -0.28 -9.57
N ALA A 113 1.67 0.56 -10.52
CA ALA A 113 1.74 2.01 -10.30
C ALA A 113 0.35 2.61 -10.02
N VAL A 114 -0.68 2.20 -10.76
CA VAL A 114 -2.06 2.62 -10.48
C VAL A 114 -2.49 2.19 -9.08
N LEU A 115 -2.23 0.92 -8.72
CA LEU A 115 -2.54 0.40 -7.39
C LEU A 115 -1.85 1.21 -6.30
N MET A 116 -0.53 1.41 -6.40
CA MET A 116 0.25 2.23 -5.46
C MET A 116 -0.27 3.67 -5.37
N GLY A 117 -0.66 4.25 -6.51
CA GLY A 117 -1.26 5.58 -6.58
C GLY A 117 -2.58 5.69 -5.81
N VAL A 118 -3.44 4.67 -5.90
CA VAL A 118 -4.69 4.62 -5.11
C VAL A 118 -4.40 4.66 -3.61
N TYR A 119 -3.42 3.89 -3.13
CA TYR A 119 -3.04 3.97 -1.71
C TYR A 119 -2.43 5.31 -1.33
N ILE A 120 -1.55 5.89 -2.15
CA ILE A 120 -0.95 7.20 -1.89
C ILE A 120 -2.05 8.26 -1.73
N VAL A 121 -3.03 8.27 -2.65
CA VAL A 121 -4.17 9.18 -2.58
C VAL A 121 -5.05 8.88 -1.35
N GLY A 122 -5.33 7.60 -1.07
CA GLY A 122 -6.07 7.19 0.13
C GLY A 122 -5.41 7.69 1.42
N ASP A 123 -4.11 7.44 1.57
CA ASP A 123 -3.30 7.88 2.69
C ASP A 123 -3.31 9.42 2.81
N LEU A 124 -3.20 10.16 1.70
CA LEU A 124 -3.28 11.63 1.68
C LEU A 124 -4.62 12.18 2.18
N LEU A 125 -5.71 11.47 1.90
CA LEU A 125 -7.06 11.88 2.27
C LEU A 125 -7.40 11.54 3.73
N VAL A 126 -6.73 10.55 4.29
CA VAL A 126 -7.06 9.95 5.59
C VAL A 126 -6.11 10.39 6.70
N ILE A 127 -4.81 10.54 6.40
CA ILE A 127 -3.80 10.86 7.42
C ILE A 127 -3.91 12.33 7.85
N PRO A 128 -4.06 12.60 9.16
CA PRO A 128 -4.07 13.98 9.67
C PRO A 128 -2.64 14.53 9.83
N PHE A 129 -1.95 14.77 8.72
CA PHE A 129 -0.54 15.20 8.73
C PHE A 129 -0.26 16.42 9.62
N LYS A 130 -1.18 17.40 9.63
CA LYS A 130 -1.03 18.60 10.45
C LYS A 130 -1.03 18.30 11.94
N GLU A 131 -1.86 17.39 12.41
CA GLU A 131 -1.93 17.04 13.84
C GLU A 131 -0.73 16.20 14.25
N PHE A 132 -0.28 15.29 13.38
CA PHE A 132 0.86 14.42 13.66
C PHE A 132 2.19 15.17 13.72
N PHE A 133 2.41 16.17 12.85
CA PHE A 133 3.68 16.92 12.79
C PHE A 133 3.69 18.21 13.63
N LYS A 134 2.66 18.46 14.43
CA LYS A 134 2.50 19.66 15.27
C LYS A 134 3.24 19.58 16.63
N GLY A 135 4.25 18.71 16.72
CA GLY A 135 5.01 18.41 17.96
C GLY A 135 5.28 19.62 18.85
#